data_AF-A0A0F9RXQ7-F1
#
_entry.id   AF-A0A0F9RXQ7-F1
#
_cell.length_a   1.000
_cell.length_b   1.000
_cell.length_c   1.000
_cell.angle_alpha   90.00
_cell.angle_beta   90.00
_cell.angle_gamma   90.00
#
_symmetry.space_group_name_H-M   'P 1'
#
loop_
_entity.id
_entity.type
_entity.pdbx_description
1 polymer ?
#
loop_
_entity_poly.entity_id
_entity_poly.type
_entity_poly.pdbx_seq_one_letter_code
_entity_poly.pdbx_strand_id
1 'polypeptide(L)'
;MASAVLLEPDLAALTVPQLLHTPSAAQTVIVVSKLITTAVSTDFAEAIELLNVSLLGGIRVELWGVGSDTNVVAVDCYGWAQFGGGHHIGTIGAVQSTFNQSFTAGAPRFSHPSLVEAFPFASTWRGCDTYSETSDQGVALSIPVTEADFPGYFNVDFTNSQYKWFAVVPTTVGGTSLGAIFTALSVKKGGRNPQWTA
;
A
#
# COMPACT_ATOMS: atom_id res chain seq x y z
N MET A 1 -3.77 -2.31 -23.00
CA MET A 1 -4.33 -3.01 -21.82
C MET A 1 -3.16 -3.43 -20.97
N ALA A 2 -3.24 -3.20 -19.67
CA ALA A 2 -2.17 -3.55 -18.73
C ALA A 2 -2.63 -4.72 -17.84
N SER A 3 -1.74 -5.68 -17.64
CA SER A 3 -1.92 -6.74 -16.65
C SER A 3 -1.56 -6.23 -15.26
N ALA A 4 -2.10 -6.88 -14.23
CA ALA A 4 -1.62 -6.66 -12.87
C ALA A 4 -0.17 -7.14 -12.71
N VAL A 5 0.59 -6.41 -11.90
CA VAL A 5 1.91 -6.80 -11.40
C VAL A 5 1.71 -7.45 -10.04
N LEU A 6 2.16 -8.69 -9.88
CA LEU A 6 2.00 -9.42 -8.63
C LEU A 6 3.25 -9.23 -7.78
N LEU A 7 3.06 -8.68 -6.57
CA LEU A 7 4.12 -8.47 -5.59
C LEU A 7 4.04 -9.56 -4.52
N GLU A 8 5.17 -10.22 -4.25
CA GLU A 8 5.29 -11.22 -3.19
C GLU A 8 6.05 -10.61 -2.01
N PRO A 9 5.53 -10.68 -0.77
CA PRO A 9 6.25 -10.17 0.39
C PRO A 9 7.50 -11.01 0.66
N ASP A 10 8.63 -10.36 0.96
CA ASP A 10 9.79 -11.02 1.53
C ASP A 10 9.47 -11.43 2.97
N LEU A 11 9.14 -12.71 3.13
CA LEU A 11 8.79 -13.29 4.43
C LEU A 11 9.97 -13.36 5.40
N ALA A 12 11.21 -13.27 4.91
CA ALA A 12 12.40 -13.22 5.76
C ALA A 12 12.67 -11.82 6.32
N ALA A 13 12.09 -10.78 5.70
CA ALA A 13 12.30 -9.37 6.03
C ALA A 13 10.99 -8.64 6.37
N LEU A 14 10.02 -9.32 6.99
CA LEU A 14 8.67 -8.78 7.27
C LEU A 14 8.65 -7.51 8.14
N THR A 15 9.67 -7.31 8.98
CA THR A 15 9.81 -6.12 9.83
C THR A 15 10.49 -4.94 9.11
N VAL A 16 11.03 -5.18 7.92
CA VAL A 16 11.65 -4.15 7.09
C VAL A 16 10.59 -3.62 6.13
N PRO A 17 10.52 -2.30 5.89
CA PRO A 17 9.61 -1.75 4.90
C PRO A 17 9.90 -2.29 3.49
N GLN A 18 8.83 -2.62 2.77
CA GLN A 18 8.87 -3.18 1.42
C GLN A 18 7.90 -2.43 0.51
N LEU A 19 8.05 -2.61 -0.80
CA LEU A 19 7.22 -1.92 -1.80
C LEU A 19 5.80 -2.48 -1.77
N LEU A 20 4.81 -1.58 -1.76
CA LEU A 20 3.40 -1.92 -1.97
C LEU A 20 2.88 -1.35 -3.29
N HIS A 21 3.30 -0.13 -3.64
CA HIS A 21 2.96 0.54 -4.89
C HIS A 21 4.12 1.42 -5.35
N THR A 22 4.57 1.22 -6.58
CA THR A 22 5.56 2.02 -7.27
C THR A 22 5.03 3.44 -7.46
N PRO A 23 5.87 4.47 -7.23
CA PRO A 23 5.40 5.82 -7.40
C PRO A 23 4.84 6.14 -8.79
N SER A 24 3.60 6.61 -8.83
CA SER A 24 2.90 6.93 -10.07
C SER A 24 2.07 8.21 -9.95
N ALA A 25 1.67 8.78 -11.09
CA ALA A 25 0.61 9.78 -11.14
C ALA A 25 -0.76 9.15 -10.81
N ALA A 26 -1.82 9.95 -10.87
CA ALA A 26 -3.17 9.51 -10.58
C ALA A 26 -3.60 8.46 -11.60
N GLN A 27 -4.14 7.38 -11.09
CA GLN A 27 -4.72 6.27 -11.83
C GLN A 27 -6.23 6.35 -11.78
N THR A 28 -6.85 5.69 -12.75
CA THR A 28 -8.29 5.55 -12.86
C THR A 28 -8.81 4.61 -11.78
N VAL A 29 -9.90 5.02 -11.11
CA VAL A 29 -10.65 4.16 -10.18
C VAL A 29 -11.00 2.83 -10.86
N ILE A 30 -10.81 1.73 -10.15
CA ILE A 30 -11.16 0.40 -10.66
C ILE A 30 -12.67 0.25 -10.61
N VAL A 31 -13.29 0.25 -11.79
CA VAL A 31 -14.74 0.12 -11.91
C VAL A 31 -15.24 -1.27 -11.53
N VAL A 32 -16.48 -1.36 -11.06
CA VAL A 32 -17.11 -2.61 -10.57
C VAL A 32 -17.03 -3.76 -11.57
N SER A 33 -17.13 -3.49 -12.87
CA SER A 33 -17.03 -4.53 -13.91
C SER A 33 -15.66 -5.21 -14.00
N LYS A 34 -14.61 -4.61 -13.42
CA LYS A 34 -13.28 -5.20 -13.27
C LYS A 34 -13.12 -5.94 -11.95
N LEU A 35 -13.93 -5.60 -10.95
CA LEU A 35 -13.96 -6.28 -9.66
C LEU A 35 -14.71 -7.61 -9.71
N ILE A 36 -15.56 -7.87 -10.69
CA ILE A 36 -16.24 -9.19 -10.79
C ILE A 36 -15.30 -10.32 -11.26
N THR A 37 -14.14 -9.99 -11.81
CA THR A 37 -13.16 -10.95 -12.33
C THR A 37 -12.03 -11.21 -11.34
N THR A 38 -11.32 -12.32 -11.52
CA THR A 38 -10.12 -12.60 -10.71
C THR A 38 -9.02 -11.59 -11.03
N ALA A 39 -8.20 -11.25 -10.04
CA ALA A 39 -7.18 -10.21 -10.20
C ALA A 39 -6.21 -10.50 -11.36
N VAL A 40 -5.84 -11.77 -11.55
CA VAL A 40 -4.91 -12.23 -12.61
C VAL A 40 -5.54 -12.29 -14.00
N SER A 41 -6.86 -12.32 -14.10
CA SER A 41 -7.60 -12.36 -15.38
C SER A 41 -8.20 -11.01 -15.75
N THR A 42 -7.90 -9.95 -15.01
CA THR A 42 -8.48 -8.63 -15.19
C THR A 42 -7.55 -7.77 -16.04
N ASP A 43 -8.06 -7.27 -17.16
CA ASP A 43 -7.38 -6.23 -17.92
C ASP A 43 -7.68 -4.87 -17.30
N PHE A 44 -6.63 -4.17 -16.86
CA PHE A 44 -6.74 -2.83 -16.29
C PHE A 44 -6.42 -1.76 -17.35
N ALA A 45 -6.93 -0.55 -17.11
CA ALA A 45 -6.59 0.61 -17.91
C ALA A 45 -5.10 0.96 -17.75
N GLU A 46 -4.59 0.79 -16.54
CA GLU A 46 -3.23 1.09 -16.10
C GLU A 46 -2.67 -0.11 -15.33
N ALA A 47 -1.34 -0.22 -15.22
CA ALA A 47 -0.75 -1.31 -14.45
C ALA A 47 -1.10 -1.14 -12.96
N ILE A 48 -1.63 -2.20 -12.35
CA ILE A 48 -1.99 -2.23 -10.92
C ILE A 48 -1.08 -3.22 -10.21
N GLU A 49 -0.49 -2.81 -9.11
CA GLU A 49 0.33 -3.66 -8.26
C GLU A 49 -0.52 -4.32 -7.17
N LEU A 50 -0.34 -5.63 -7.02
CA LEU A 50 -1.12 -6.48 -6.13
C LEU A 50 -0.19 -7.21 -5.17
N LEU A 51 -0.19 -6.81 -3.90
CA LEU A 51 0.53 -7.50 -2.85
C LEU A 51 -0.16 -8.80 -2.47
N ASN A 52 0.58 -9.91 -2.45
CA ASN A 52 0.11 -11.17 -1.88
C ASN A 52 0.03 -11.06 -0.36
N VAL A 53 -1.20 -10.94 0.17
CA VAL A 53 -1.49 -10.82 1.60
C VAL A 53 -2.01 -12.11 2.21
N SER A 54 -1.93 -13.24 1.49
CA SER A 54 -2.52 -14.52 1.93
C SER A 54 -1.96 -15.03 3.27
N LEU A 55 -0.72 -14.67 3.61
CA LEU A 55 -0.07 -15.05 4.86
C LEU A 55 -0.04 -13.91 5.88
N LEU A 56 -0.35 -12.67 5.50
CA LEU A 56 -0.24 -11.51 6.37
C LEU A 56 -1.51 -11.34 7.20
N GLY A 57 -1.36 -11.23 8.52
CA GLY A 57 -2.46 -10.95 9.45
C GLY A 57 -2.84 -9.47 9.43
N GLY A 58 -1.85 -8.60 9.22
CA GLY A 58 -2.08 -7.17 9.00
C GLY A 58 -0.81 -6.50 8.52
N ILE A 59 -0.98 -5.34 7.89
CA ILE A 59 0.12 -4.50 7.41
C ILE A 59 -0.07 -3.07 7.88
N ARG A 60 1.04 -2.38 8.09
CA ARG A 60 1.12 -0.92 8.16
C ARG A 60 1.46 -0.42 6.77
N VAL A 61 0.72 0.57 6.28
CA VAL A 61 0.94 1.22 4.99
C VAL A 61 1.33 2.68 5.21
N GLU A 62 2.39 3.10 4.51
CA GLU A 62 2.82 4.49 4.47
C GLU A 62 2.81 4.98 3.02
N LEU A 63 2.32 6.20 2.82
CA LEU A 63 2.24 6.82 1.50
C LEU A 63 3.38 7.82 1.35
N TRP A 64 4.11 7.71 0.25
CA TRP A 64 5.31 8.50 -0.03
C TRP A 64 5.19 9.15 -1.40
N GLY A 65 5.34 10.47 -1.48
CA GLY A 65 5.13 11.20 -2.73
C GLY A 65 6.13 12.34 -2.97
N VAL A 66 6.15 12.83 -4.21
CA VAL A 66 6.84 14.08 -4.59
C VAL A 66 5.78 15.06 -5.07
N GLY A 67 5.70 16.22 -4.42
CA GLY A 67 4.67 17.21 -4.69
C GLY A 67 4.83 18.53 -3.95
N SER A 68 3.91 19.46 -4.24
CA SER A 68 3.77 20.69 -3.45
C SER A 68 3.14 20.37 -2.09
N ASP A 69 3.62 21.09 -1.07
CA ASP A 69 3.07 21.06 0.27
C ASP A 69 1.55 21.30 0.21
N THR A 70 0.78 20.63 1.07
CA THR A 70 -0.70 20.69 1.15
C THR A 70 -1.48 19.96 0.05
N ASN A 71 -0.81 19.23 -0.84
CA ASN A 71 -1.52 18.39 -1.80
C ASN A 71 -2.31 17.31 -1.08
N VAL A 72 -3.62 17.33 -1.33
CA VAL A 72 -4.54 16.29 -0.89
C VAL A 72 -4.46 15.16 -1.90
N VAL A 73 -4.13 13.98 -1.41
CA VAL A 73 -4.06 12.75 -2.17
C VAL A 73 -5.17 11.80 -1.73
N ALA A 74 -5.77 11.08 -2.66
CA ALA A 74 -6.70 10.01 -2.36
C ALA A 74 -6.15 8.71 -2.93
N VAL A 75 -6.17 7.66 -2.12
CA VAL A 75 -5.86 6.31 -2.56
C VAL A 75 -7.05 5.40 -2.30
N ASP A 76 -7.43 4.63 -3.30
CA ASP A 76 -8.45 3.60 -3.17
C ASP A 76 -7.79 2.26 -2.88
N CYS A 77 -8.31 1.59 -1.86
CA CYS A 77 -7.84 0.29 -1.43
C CYS A 77 -8.75 -0.80 -1.99
N TYR A 78 -8.16 -1.85 -2.54
CA TYR A 78 -8.90 -2.97 -3.12
C TYR A 78 -8.35 -4.31 -2.64
N GLY A 79 -9.22 -5.32 -2.52
CA GLY A 79 -8.84 -6.67 -2.16
C GLY A 79 -9.49 -7.70 -3.07
N TRP A 80 -8.75 -8.73 -3.49
CA TRP A 80 -9.28 -9.87 -4.26
C TRP A 80 -9.05 -11.18 -3.54
N ALA A 81 -10.07 -12.05 -3.59
CA ALA A 81 -9.90 -13.46 -3.25
C ALA A 81 -9.04 -14.18 -4.30
N GLN A 82 -8.43 -15.31 -3.93
CA GLN A 82 -7.55 -16.07 -4.83
C GLN A 82 -8.24 -16.52 -6.14
N PHE A 83 -9.51 -16.91 -6.03
CA PHE A 83 -10.31 -17.46 -7.14
C PHE A 83 -11.63 -16.70 -7.34
N GLY A 84 -11.73 -15.49 -6.78
CA GLY A 84 -12.96 -14.71 -6.76
C GLY A 84 -12.74 -13.28 -7.23
N GLY A 85 -13.84 -12.53 -7.20
CA GLY A 85 -13.83 -11.11 -7.48
C GLY A 85 -13.05 -10.30 -6.46
N GLY A 86 -12.81 -9.06 -6.85
CA GLY A 86 -12.31 -8.00 -6.00
C GLY A 86 -13.42 -7.21 -5.33
N HIS A 87 -13.01 -6.41 -4.37
CA HIS A 87 -13.86 -5.47 -3.67
C HIS A 87 -13.08 -4.19 -3.45
N HIS A 88 -13.77 -3.06 -3.54
CA HIS A 88 -13.29 -1.82 -2.98
C HIS A 88 -13.47 -1.88 -1.46
N ILE A 89 -12.38 -1.68 -0.73
CA ILE A 89 -12.32 -1.79 0.73
C ILE A 89 -12.64 -0.42 1.35
N GLY A 90 -12.16 0.64 0.72
CA GLY A 90 -12.35 2.01 1.15
C GLY A 90 -11.34 2.94 0.51
N THR A 91 -11.50 4.22 0.82
CA THR A 91 -10.66 5.31 0.35
C THR A 91 -9.92 5.93 1.53
N ILE A 92 -8.62 6.09 1.36
CA ILE A 92 -7.76 6.83 2.28
C ILE A 92 -7.43 8.18 1.64
N GLY A 93 -7.91 9.25 2.26
CA GLY A 93 -7.47 10.61 1.94
C GLY A 93 -6.25 10.95 2.79
N ALA A 94 -5.17 11.40 2.18
CA ALA A 94 -3.98 11.85 2.90
C ALA A 94 -3.54 13.24 2.45
N VAL A 95 -2.81 13.95 3.30
CA VAL A 95 -2.22 15.26 2.96
C VAL A 95 -0.70 15.14 3.04
N GLN A 96 -0.02 15.51 1.94
CA GLN A 96 1.44 15.58 1.92
C GLN A 96 1.93 16.68 2.84
N SER A 97 2.92 16.37 3.67
CA SER A 97 3.39 17.29 4.69
C SER A 97 4.34 18.36 4.18
N THR A 98 4.38 19.46 4.93
CA THR A 98 5.50 20.40 4.94
C THR A 98 6.75 19.68 5.48
N PHE A 99 7.86 19.82 4.76
CA PHE A 99 9.16 19.21 5.04
C PHE A 99 9.47 18.92 6.52
N ASN A 100 9.33 17.65 6.94
CA ASN A 100 9.93 17.17 8.19
C ASN A 100 10.98 16.06 7.97
N GLN A 101 10.96 15.36 6.81
CA GLN A 101 11.96 14.36 6.47
C GLN A 101 12.22 14.34 4.96
N SER A 102 13.38 14.88 4.54
CA SER A 102 13.91 14.62 3.19
C SER A 102 14.67 13.30 3.20
N PHE A 103 14.42 12.48 2.18
CA PHE A 103 15.25 11.33 1.83
C PHE A 103 16.75 11.73 1.83
N THR A 104 17.53 11.17 2.76
CA THR A 104 18.99 11.14 2.60
C THR A 104 19.35 9.76 2.10
N ALA A 105 20.08 9.69 0.99
CA ALA A 105 20.53 8.43 0.41
C ALA A 105 21.21 7.56 1.48
N GLY A 106 20.79 6.29 1.60
CA GLY A 106 21.34 5.35 2.57
C GLY A 106 20.64 5.28 3.93
N ALA A 107 19.46 5.90 4.11
CA ALA A 107 18.66 5.71 5.32
C ALA A 107 18.34 4.20 5.51
N PRO A 108 18.73 3.58 6.65
CA PRO A 108 18.61 2.12 6.85
C PRO A 108 17.19 1.57 6.63
N ARG A 109 16.18 2.40 6.87
CA ARG A 109 14.75 2.07 6.72
C ARG A 109 14.31 1.77 5.29
N PHE A 110 15.01 2.29 4.28
CA PHE A 110 14.70 2.10 2.85
C PHE A 110 15.71 1.19 2.14
N SER A 111 16.38 0.32 2.91
CA SER A 111 17.44 -0.56 2.39
C SER A 111 16.91 -1.79 1.64
N HIS A 112 15.60 -2.07 1.70
CA HIS A 112 15.03 -3.21 1.00
C HIS A 112 15.15 -3.03 -0.53
N PRO A 113 15.60 -4.05 -1.29
CA PRO A 113 15.84 -3.93 -2.73
C PRO A 113 14.65 -3.37 -3.52
N SER A 114 13.42 -3.77 -3.17
CA SER A 114 12.21 -3.28 -3.84
C SER A 114 11.99 -1.76 -3.68
N LEU A 115 12.45 -1.18 -2.57
CA LEU A 115 12.33 0.26 -2.31
C LEU A 115 13.43 1.02 -3.03
N VAL A 116 14.64 0.47 -3.03
CA VAL A 116 15.78 1.02 -3.76
C VAL A 116 15.49 1.15 -5.26
N GLU A 117 14.79 0.17 -5.84
CA GLU A 117 14.41 0.18 -7.24
C GLU A 117 13.27 1.18 -7.53
N ALA A 118 12.22 1.17 -6.71
CA ALA A 118 11.02 1.99 -6.95
C ALA A 118 11.17 3.48 -6.59
N PHE A 119 12.05 3.80 -5.64
CA PHE A 119 12.28 5.17 -5.17
C PHE A 119 13.68 5.63 -5.60
N PRO A 120 13.83 6.24 -6.79
CA PRO A 120 15.15 6.57 -7.34
C PRO A 120 15.91 7.52 -6.42
N PHE A 121 17.16 7.19 -6.13
CA PHE A 121 18.04 8.05 -5.33
C PHE A 121 18.15 9.45 -5.95
N ALA A 122 18.14 10.49 -5.11
CA ALA A 122 18.11 11.93 -5.44
C ALA A 122 16.73 12.58 -5.66
N SER A 123 15.63 11.87 -5.37
CA SER A 123 14.29 12.47 -5.33
C SER A 123 13.89 12.83 -3.89
N THR A 124 13.21 13.96 -3.72
CA THR A 124 12.73 14.47 -2.43
C THR A 124 11.40 13.81 -2.06
N TRP A 125 11.35 12.48 -1.99
CA TRP A 125 10.16 11.76 -1.52
C TRP A 125 9.83 12.15 -0.08
N ARG A 126 8.53 12.33 0.18
CA ARG A 126 8.00 12.79 1.47
C ARG A 126 6.86 11.88 1.90
N GLY A 127 6.81 11.59 3.19
CA GLY A 127 5.66 10.92 3.80
C GLY A 127 4.43 11.82 3.81
N CYS A 128 3.26 11.22 3.90
CA CYS A 128 2.03 11.94 4.25
C CYS A 128 1.89 11.99 5.79
N ASP A 129 1.39 13.10 6.34
CA ASP A 129 1.31 13.28 7.80
C ASP A 129 -0.13 13.25 8.32
N THR A 130 -1.10 13.59 7.48
CA THR A 130 -2.52 13.55 7.83
C THR A 130 -3.22 12.49 7.00
N TYR A 131 -4.03 11.67 7.66
CA TYR A 131 -4.84 10.63 7.03
C TYR A 131 -6.30 10.76 7.46
N SER A 132 -7.20 10.44 6.54
CA SER A 132 -8.64 10.36 6.72
C SER A 132 -9.15 9.12 6.00
N GLU A 133 -10.17 8.48 6.54
CA GLU A 133 -10.66 7.20 6.05
C GLU A 133 -12.14 7.28 5.73
N THR A 134 -12.52 6.68 4.60
CA THR A 134 -13.88 6.26 4.29
C THR A 134 -13.83 4.76 4.00
N SER A 135 -14.51 3.94 4.81
CA SER A 135 -14.54 2.47 4.65
C SER A 135 -15.87 2.00 4.08
N ASP A 136 -15.82 1.11 3.09
CA ASP A 136 -16.99 0.66 2.34
C ASP A 136 -17.46 -0.75 2.69
N GLN A 137 -16.67 -1.55 3.44
CA GLN A 137 -17.04 -2.71 4.32
C GLN A 137 -15.93 -3.78 4.46
N GLY A 138 -16.01 -4.59 5.54
CA GLY A 138 -15.46 -5.95 5.64
C GLY A 138 -13.98 -6.10 6.04
N VAL A 139 -13.11 -5.16 5.67
CA VAL A 139 -11.74 -5.04 6.16
C VAL A 139 -11.60 -3.74 6.91
N ALA A 140 -11.09 -3.82 8.14
CA ALA A 140 -10.84 -2.64 8.95
C ALA A 140 -9.58 -1.94 8.43
N LEU A 141 -9.78 -0.77 7.84
CA LEU A 141 -8.75 0.24 7.78
C LEU A 141 -8.76 0.93 9.16
N SER A 142 -7.58 1.23 9.67
CA SER A 142 -7.45 1.92 10.95
C SER A 142 -6.31 2.90 10.86
N ILE A 143 -6.62 4.18 11.00
CA ILE A 143 -5.62 5.23 11.15
C ILE A 143 -5.29 5.34 12.65
N PRO A 144 -4.07 4.98 13.09
CA PRO A 144 -3.64 5.26 14.45
C PRO A 144 -3.51 6.77 14.63
N VAL A 145 -3.86 7.25 15.82
CA VAL A 145 -3.61 8.64 16.22
C VAL A 145 -2.09 8.81 16.34
N THR A 146 -1.47 9.40 15.32
CA THR A 146 -0.05 9.71 15.37
C THR A 146 0.17 11.01 16.14
N GLU A 147 1.08 10.99 17.11
CA GLU A 147 1.68 12.23 17.62
C GLU A 147 2.30 12.98 16.44
N ALA A 148 2.17 14.32 16.42
CA ALA A 148 2.35 15.19 15.26
C ALA A 148 3.75 15.17 14.58
N ASP A 149 4.69 14.38 15.09
CA ASP A 149 6.11 14.41 14.71
C ASP A 149 6.56 13.23 13.82
N PHE A 150 5.68 12.27 13.51
CA PHE A 150 6.01 11.12 12.65
C PHE A 150 5.09 11.03 11.43
N PRO A 151 5.60 10.59 10.26
CA PRO A 151 4.76 10.37 9.09
C PRO A 151 3.64 9.40 9.46
N GLY A 152 2.43 9.85 9.13
CA GLY A 152 1.22 9.09 9.39
C GLY A 152 1.26 7.76 8.66
N TYR A 153 0.47 6.81 9.14
CA TYR A 153 0.27 5.55 8.48
C TYR A 153 -1.16 5.11 8.68
N PHE A 154 -1.60 4.13 7.91
CA PHE A 154 -2.82 3.40 8.21
C PHE A 154 -2.53 1.91 8.25
N ASN A 155 -3.25 1.22 9.11
CA ASN A 155 -3.17 -0.22 9.22
C ASN A 155 -4.30 -0.84 8.40
N VAL A 156 -4.01 -2.00 7.82
CA VAL A 156 -4.99 -2.85 7.15
C VAL A 156 -4.99 -4.20 7.85
N ASP A 157 -6.13 -4.57 8.45
CA ASP A 157 -6.29 -5.84 9.14
C ASP A 157 -6.85 -6.91 8.20
N PHE A 158 -6.06 -7.96 7.96
CA PHE A 158 -6.41 -9.10 7.14
C PHE A 158 -6.74 -10.35 7.96
N THR A 159 -6.78 -10.26 9.30
CA THR A 159 -6.97 -11.41 10.20
C THR A 159 -8.22 -12.21 9.87
N ASN A 160 -9.31 -11.51 9.53
CA ASN A 160 -10.60 -12.11 9.15
C ASN A 160 -10.90 -12.01 7.65
N SER A 161 -9.90 -11.63 6.81
CA SER A 161 -10.10 -11.46 5.38
C SER A 161 -9.80 -12.75 4.59
N GLN A 162 -10.54 -12.94 3.49
CA GLN A 162 -10.28 -13.99 2.50
C GLN A 162 -9.41 -13.50 1.32
N TYR A 163 -8.88 -12.27 1.42
CA TYR A 163 -8.09 -11.70 0.34
C TYR A 163 -6.75 -12.40 0.22
N LYS A 164 -6.40 -12.74 -1.03
CA LYS A 164 -5.06 -13.12 -1.44
C LYS A 164 -4.29 -11.91 -1.93
N TRP A 165 -4.96 -10.98 -2.61
CA TRP A 165 -4.34 -9.81 -3.24
C TRP A 165 -4.87 -8.53 -2.63
N PHE A 166 -3.99 -7.56 -2.42
CA PHE A 166 -4.32 -6.22 -1.93
C PHE A 166 -3.66 -5.17 -2.82
N ALA A 167 -4.39 -4.10 -3.16
CA ALA A 167 -3.91 -2.99 -3.97
C ALA A 167 -4.15 -1.66 -3.28
N VAL A 168 -3.24 -0.72 -3.49
CA VAL A 168 -3.44 0.71 -3.23
C VAL A 168 -3.34 1.42 -4.56
N VAL A 169 -4.40 2.12 -4.96
CA VAL A 169 -4.49 2.80 -6.25
C VAL A 169 -4.59 4.31 -5.99
N PRO A 170 -3.58 5.11 -6.34
CA PRO A 170 -3.69 6.57 -6.23
C PRO A 170 -4.73 7.10 -7.21
N THR A 171 -5.85 7.63 -6.74
CA THR A 171 -6.96 8.07 -7.62
C THR A 171 -7.12 9.57 -7.71
N THR A 172 -6.53 10.32 -6.79
CA THR A 172 -6.38 11.78 -6.89
C THR A 172 -5.01 12.18 -6.37
N VAL A 173 -4.12 12.64 -7.25
CA VAL A 173 -2.77 13.13 -6.90
C VAL A 173 -2.40 14.28 -7.84
N GLY A 174 -2.91 15.49 -7.55
CA GLY A 174 -2.78 16.64 -8.43
C GLY A 174 -1.33 17.12 -8.56
N GLY A 175 -0.72 16.95 -9.74
CA GLY A 175 0.63 17.44 -10.03
C GLY A 175 1.77 16.70 -9.29
N THR A 176 1.50 15.49 -8.79
CA THR A 176 2.44 14.72 -7.96
C THR A 176 2.51 13.27 -8.35
N SER A 177 3.59 12.59 -7.96
CA SER A 177 3.66 11.13 -7.94
C SER A 177 3.55 10.61 -6.51
N LEU A 178 2.88 9.47 -6.33
CA LEU A 178 2.67 8.82 -5.04
C LEU A 178 2.96 7.33 -5.16
N GLY A 179 3.79 6.81 -4.25
CA GLY A 179 4.03 5.40 -4.00
C GLY A 179 3.54 5.01 -2.62
N ALA A 180 3.52 3.71 -2.35
CA ALA A 180 3.19 3.16 -1.05
C ALA A 180 4.21 2.10 -0.65
N ILE A 181 4.52 2.07 0.64
CA ILE A 181 5.35 1.03 1.25
C ILE A 181 4.54 0.33 2.33
N PHE A 182 4.83 -0.94 2.57
CA PHE A 182 4.22 -1.69 3.67
C PHE A 182 5.27 -2.23 4.64
N THR A 183 4.86 -2.43 5.88
CA THR A 183 5.57 -3.25 6.87
C THR A 183 4.56 -4.22 7.46
N ALA A 184 4.91 -5.50 7.59
CA ALA A 184 3.99 -6.45 8.18
C ALA A 184 3.87 -6.22 9.69
N LEU A 185 2.64 -6.24 10.20
CA LEU A 185 2.35 -6.13 11.62
C LEU A 185 2.20 -7.52 12.25
N SER A 186 1.68 -8.47 11.49
CA SER A 186 1.44 -9.83 11.96
C SER A 186 1.32 -10.81 10.78
N VAL A 187 1.39 -12.11 11.08
CA VAL A 187 1.17 -13.22 10.14
C VAL A 187 -0.10 -13.96 10.57
N LYS A 188 -0.91 -14.44 9.62
CA LYS A 188 -2.16 -15.16 9.93
C LYS A 188 -1.86 -16.43 10.74
N LYS A 189 -2.58 -16.60 11.85
CA LYS A 189 -2.47 -17.78 12.73
C LYS A 189 -3.01 -19.01 11.99
N GLY A 190 -2.12 -19.78 11.37
CA GLY A 190 -2.47 -20.93 10.52
C GLY A 190 -1.66 -21.02 9.22
N GLY A 191 -0.99 -19.94 8.82
CA GLY A 191 0.11 -20.00 7.86
C GLY A 191 1.29 -20.66 8.55
N ARG A 192 1.52 -21.96 8.34
CA ARG A 192 2.61 -22.68 8.99
C ARG A 192 3.94 -22.00 8.68
N ASN A 193 4.53 -21.34 9.68
CA ASN A 193 5.96 -21.15 9.72
C ASN A 193 6.54 -22.22 10.67
N PRO A 194 7.16 -23.30 10.16
CA PRO A 194 7.74 -24.34 10.99
C PRO A 194 9.01 -23.90 11.76
N GLN A 195 9.42 -22.62 11.69
CA GLN A 195 10.67 -22.15 12.31
C GLN A 195 10.53 -21.36 13.63
N TRP A 196 9.34 -21.30 14.25
CA TRP A 196 9.16 -20.62 15.55
C TRP A 196 8.69 -21.55 16.68
N THR A 197 9.06 -22.82 16.62
CA THR A 197 9.07 -23.70 17.81
C THR A 197 10.50 -24.14 18.08
N ALA A 198 11.18 -23.38 18.92
CA ALA A 198 12.30 -23.82 19.75
C ALA A 198 12.15 -23.13 21.11
#